data_AF-A0A3E0Q880-F1
#
_entry.id   AF-A0A3E0Q880-F1
#
_cell.length_a   1.000
_cell.length_b   1.000
_cell.length_c   1.000
_cell.angle_alpha   90.00
_cell.angle_beta   90.00
_cell.angle_gamma   90.00
#
_symmetry.space_group_name_H-M   'P 1'
#
loop_
_entity.id
_entity.type
_entity.pdbx_description
1 polymer ?
#
loop_
_entity_poly.entity_id
_entity_poly.type
_entity_poly.pdbx_seq_one_letter_code
_entity_poly.pdbx_strand_id
1 'polypeptide(L)'
;MIPNDQLNDLLIDLGRSLLQYVGEIWPWTSREDADVHKAVEKLVAEQRASVERLAELLDRRGHRIESGAYPTEYTSLHYVALDFLLDQLAAHQERLADEAAGLAAAADDDEEAGSLLSDISQEAARHRDELARLSSTRKAQQSA
;
A
#
# COMPACT_ATOMS: atom_id res chain seq x y z
N MET A 1 -8.21 -9.01 -22.38
CA MET A 1 -7.38 -9.59 -21.31
C MET A 1 -6.27 -8.63 -20.97
N ILE A 2 -6.10 -8.29 -19.70
CA ILE A 2 -5.09 -7.34 -19.24
C ILE A 2 -3.67 -7.95 -19.39
N PRO A 3 -2.66 -7.19 -19.84
CA PRO A 3 -1.27 -7.63 -19.86
C PRO A 3 -0.76 -8.04 -18.47
N ASN A 4 -0.13 -9.21 -18.36
CA ASN A 4 0.43 -9.68 -17.09
C ASN A 4 1.57 -8.81 -16.58
N ASP A 5 2.31 -8.13 -17.47
CA ASP A 5 3.35 -7.19 -17.08
C ASP A 5 2.76 -6.05 -16.23
N GLN A 6 1.57 -5.55 -16.56
CA GLN A 6 0.90 -4.49 -15.78
C GLN A 6 0.42 -4.98 -14.41
N LEU A 7 0.00 -6.24 -14.32
CA LEU A 7 -0.33 -6.87 -13.03
C LEU A 7 0.93 -7.06 -12.17
N ASN A 8 2.06 -7.39 -12.79
CA ASN A 8 3.34 -7.53 -12.12
C ASN A 8 3.89 -6.16 -11.67
N ASP A 9 3.73 -5.11 -12.46
CA ASP A 9 4.08 -3.74 -12.08
C ASP A 9 3.30 -3.30 -10.82
N LEU A 10 1.98 -3.52 -10.79
CA LEU A 10 1.17 -3.24 -9.60
C LEU A 10 1.58 -4.12 -8.39
N LEU A 11 1.92 -5.39 -8.62
CA LEU A 11 2.44 -6.28 -7.57
C LEU A 11 3.72 -5.70 -6.95
N ILE A 12 4.63 -5.18 -7.78
CA ILE A 12 5.85 -4.51 -7.32
C ILE A 12 5.48 -3.25 -6.52
N ASP A 13 4.59 -2.41 -7.03
CA ASP A 13 4.23 -1.16 -6.38
C ASP A 13 3.52 -1.36 -5.04
N LEU A 14 2.72 -2.42 -4.90
CA LEU A 14 2.14 -2.85 -3.62
C LEU A 14 3.20 -3.45 -2.68
N GLY A 15 4.03 -4.37 -3.19
CA GLY A 15 5.01 -5.13 -2.40
C GLY A 15 6.27 -4.34 -2.04
N ARG A 16 6.50 -3.20 -2.70
CA ARG A 16 7.59 -2.24 -2.46
C ARG A 16 7.05 -0.84 -2.17
N SER A 17 5.80 -0.76 -1.70
CA SER A 17 5.18 0.49 -1.29
C SER A 17 5.87 1.10 -0.07
N LEU A 18 5.67 2.40 0.16
CA LEU A 18 6.14 3.05 1.38
C LEU A 18 5.51 2.41 2.64
N LEU A 19 4.28 1.91 2.54
CA LEU A 19 3.62 1.21 3.65
C LEU A 19 4.37 -0.08 4.01
N GLN A 20 4.75 -0.89 3.03
CA GLN A 20 5.55 -2.10 3.26
C GLN A 20 6.92 -1.76 3.85
N TYR A 21 7.57 -0.71 3.34
CA TYR A 21 8.85 -0.25 3.87
C TYR A 21 8.77 0.15 5.34
N VAL A 22 7.75 0.94 5.73
CA VAL A 22 7.53 1.35 7.12
C VAL A 22 7.17 0.17 8.03
N GLY A 23 6.47 -0.84 7.50
CA GLY A 23 6.20 -2.09 8.22
C GLY A 23 7.46 -2.91 8.53
N GLU A 24 8.51 -2.77 7.72
CA GLU A 24 9.81 -3.40 7.97
C GLU A 24 10.73 -2.52 8.84
N ILE A 25 10.64 -1.20 8.67
CA ILE A 25 11.50 -0.23 9.33
C ILE A 25 10.64 0.89 9.93
N TRP A 26 10.03 0.59 11.08
CA TRP A 26 9.26 1.57 11.83
C TRP A 26 10.17 2.68 12.39
N PRO A 27 9.81 3.97 12.24
CA PRO A 27 10.59 5.06 12.82
C PRO A 27 10.62 4.99 14.35
N TRP A 28 11.60 5.66 14.96
CA TRP A 28 11.68 5.72 16.42
C TRP A 28 10.59 6.65 16.96
N THR A 29 9.49 6.07 17.44
CA THR A 29 8.33 6.80 17.98
C THR A 29 8.22 6.65 19.50
N SER A 30 7.42 7.51 20.13
CA SER A 30 7.18 7.44 21.58
C SER A 30 6.30 6.23 21.93
N ARG A 31 6.23 5.86 23.21
CA ARG A 31 5.29 4.83 23.70
C ARG A 31 3.83 5.20 23.50
N GLU A 32 3.52 6.48 23.41
CA GLU A 32 2.16 7.00 23.20
C GLU A 32 1.67 6.72 21.77
N ASP A 33 2.60 6.45 20.85
CA ASP A 33 2.31 6.13 19.45
C ASP A 33 2.11 4.62 19.20
N ALA A 34 2.11 3.79 20.24
CA ALA A 34 2.01 2.33 20.10
C ALA A 34 0.72 1.86 19.39
N ASP A 35 -0.39 2.59 19.57
CA ASP A 35 -1.64 2.26 18.91
C ASP A 35 -1.64 2.66 17.42
N VAL A 36 -0.93 3.73 17.06
CA VAL A 36 -0.69 4.10 15.66
C VAL A 36 0.12 3.01 14.97
N HIS A 37 1.18 2.53 15.63
CA HIS A 37 2.01 1.46 15.09
C HIS A 37 1.20 0.18 14.81
N LYS A 38 0.40 -0.28 15.78
CA LYS A 38 -0.48 -1.44 15.59
C LYS A 38 -1.48 -1.26 14.45
N ALA A 39 -2.02 -0.05 14.29
CA ALA A 39 -2.92 0.24 13.19
C ALA A 39 -2.19 0.09 11.86
N VAL A 40 -0.98 0.65 11.73
CA VAL A 40 -0.15 0.51 10.52
C VAL A 40 0.26 -0.94 10.26
N GLU A 41 0.68 -1.70 11.28
CA GLU A 41 1.00 -3.14 11.14
C GLU A 41 -0.17 -3.93 10.57
N LYS A 42 -1.39 -3.62 10.99
CA LYS A 42 -2.60 -4.23 10.43
C LYS A 42 -2.75 -3.91 8.94
N LEU A 43 -2.58 -2.65 8.53
CA LEU A 43 -2.67 -2.26 7.12
C LEU A 43 -1.59 -2.94 6.27
N VAL A 44 -0.36 -3.03 6.80
CA VAL A 44 0.75 -3.75 6.16
C VAL A 44 0.39 -5.20 5.89
N ALA A 45 -0.18 -5.89 6.88
CA ALA A 45 -0.59 -7.29 6.75
C ALA A 45 -1.72 -7.48 5.73
N GLU A 46 -2.70 -6.59 5.71
CA GLU A 46 -3.78 -6.59 4.71
C GLU A 46 -3.22 -6.42 3.29
N GLN A 47 -2.36 -5.42 3.07
CA GLN A 47 -1.75 -5.20 1.75
C GLN A 47 -0.84 -6.36 1.31
N ARG A 48 -0.18 -7.07 2.25
CA ARG A 48 0.58 -8.29 1.92
C ARG A 48 -0.31 -9.41 1.41
N ALA A 49 -1.50 -9.58 1.98
CA ALA A 49 -2.46 -10.55 1.46
C ALA A 49 -2.89 -10.21 0.03
N SER A 50 -3.04 -8.93 -0.30
CA SER A 50 -3.31 -8.46 -1.67
C SER A 50 -2.15 -8.77 -2.64
N VAL A 51 -0.90 -8.57 -2.21
CA VAL A 51 0.31 -8.95 -2.97
C VAL A 51 0.35 -10.46 -3.24
N GLU A 52 0.05 -11.27 -2.22
CA GLU A 52 -0.02 -12.74 -2.35
C GLU A 52 -1.08 -13.17 -3.38
N ARG A 53 -2.29 -12.58 -3.34
CA ARG A 53 -3.36 -12.88 -4.30
C ARG A 53 -2.97 -12.53 -5.75
N LEU A 54 -2.27 -11.40 -5.96
CA LEU A 54 -1.73 -11.04 -7.28
C LEU A 54 -0.63 -11.99 -7.74
N ALA A 55 0.28 -12.37 -6.84
CA ALA A 55 1.34 -13.33 -7.14
C ALA A 55 0.74 -14.68 -7.57
N GLU A 56 -0.26 -15.18 -6.83
CA GLU A 56 -0.96 -16.42 -7.18
C GLU A 56 -1.66 -16.34 -8.53
N LEU A 57 -2.26 -15.20 -8.87
CA LEU A 57 -2.88 -14.98 -10.19
C LEU A 57 -1.83 -15.07 -11.31
N LEU A 58 -0.70 -14.40 -11.15
CA LEU A 58 0.40 -14.40 -12.12
C LEU A 58 1.02 -15.80 -12.28
N ASP A 59 1.21 -16.52 -11.17
CA ASP A 59 1.72 -17.89 -11.17
C ASP A 59 0.77 -18.84 -11.91
N ARG A 60 -0.54 -18.76 -11.65
CA ARG A 60 -1.56 -19.53 -12.40
C ARG A 60 -1.53 -19.26 -13.91
N ARG A 61 -1.16 -18.03 -14.31
CA ARG A 61 -1.01 -17.65 -15.72
C ARG A 61 0.33 -18.07 -16.32
N GLY A 62 1.19 -18.72 -15.56
CA GLY A 62 2.54 -19.11 -15.98
C GLY A 62 3.45 -17.90 -16.23
N HIS A 63 3.12 -16.74 -15.67
CA HIS A 63 3.91 -15.53 -15.82
C HIS A 63 5.05 -15.53 -14.81
N ARG A 64 6.24 -15.11 -15.24
CA ARG A 64 7.38 -14.97 -14.35
C ARG A 64 7.21 -13.72 -13.49
N ILE A 65 7.10 -13.92 -12.18
CA ILE A 65 6.96 -12.81 -11.23
C ILE A 65 8.32 -12.12 -11.03
N GLU A 66 8.33 -10.79 -11.12
CA GLU A 66 9.44 -9.95 -10.71
C GLU A 66 9.11 -9.29 -9.37
N SER A 67 10.05 -9.31 -8.42
CA SER A 67 9.78 -8.88 -7.04
C SER A 67 10.14 -7.43 -6.73
N GLY A 68 10.74 -6.71 -7.69
CA GLY A 68 11.21 -5.34 -7.53
C GLY A 68 12.19 -5.10 -6.37
N ALA A 69 12.53 -3.84 -6.14
CA ALA A 69 13.34 -3.38 -5.01
C ALA A 69 12.72 -2.09 -4.43
N TYR A 70 12.96 -1.83 -3.14
CA TYR A 70 12.51 -0.58 -2.55
C TYR A 70 13.21 0.64 -3.18
N PRO A 71 12.47 1.71 -3.52
CA PRO A 71 13.04 2.98 -3.91
C PRO A 71 14.05 3.52 -2.88
N THR A 72 15.21 3.96 -3.34
CA THR A 72 16.28 4.45 -2.45
C THR A 72 15.89 5.69 -1.63
N GLU A 73 14.93 6.49 -2.13
CA GLU A 73 14.43 7.69 -1.48
C GLU A 73 13.73 7.44 -0.13
N TYR A 74 13.21 6.22 0.11
CA TYR A 74 12.55 5.88 1.38
C TYR A 74 13.51 5.94 2.58
N THR A 75 14.81 5.75 2.36
CA THR A 75 15.83 5.85 3.40
C THR A 75 15.91 7.24 4.05
N SER A 76 15.40 8.28 3.38
CA SER A 76 15.32 9.64 3.91
C SER A 76 14.24 9.83 5.00
N LEU A 77 13.33 8.88 5.14
CA LEU A 77 12.13 9.00 5.99
C LEU A 77 12.35 8.53 7.44
N HIS A 78 13.56 8.11 7.82
CA HIS A 78 13.83 7.65 9.19
C HIS A 78 13.78 8.76 10.27
N TYR A 79 13.84 10.03 9.88
CA TYR A 79 13.96 11.18 10.80
C TYR A 79 12.81 12.19 10.67
N VAL A 80 11.70 11.80 10.05
CA VAL A 80 10.55 12.70 9.86
C VAL A 80 9.55 12.62 11.02
N ALA A 81 8.74 13.66 11.19
CA ALA A 81 7.64 13.64 12.14
C ALA A 81 6.60 12.57 11.74
N LEU A 82 6.02 11.88 12.72
CA LEU A 82 5.10 10.76 12.46
C LEU A 82 3.83 11.17 11.70
N ASP A 83 3.28 12.37 11.94
CA ASP A 83 2.13 12.90 11.20
C ASP A 83 2.48 13.20 9.74
N PHE A 84 3.69 13.73 9.48
CA PHE A 84 4.19 13.87 8.12
C PHE A 84 4.32 12.50 7.45
N LEU A 85 4.85 11.49 8.14
CA LEU A 85 4.93 10.13 7.59
C LEU A 85 3.56 9.55 7.27
N LEU A 86 2.58 9.72 8.16
CA LEU A 86 1.20 9.25 7.96
C LEU A 86 0.54 9.93 6.75
N ASP A 87 0.78 11.23 6.54
CA ASP A 87 0.30 11.93 5.33
C ASP A 87 0.94 11.35 4.06
N GLN A 88 2.25 11.07 4.08
CA GLN A 88 2.95 10.46 2.94
C GLN A 88 2.42 9.06 2.65
N LEU A 89 2.19 8.25 3.69
CA LEU A 89 1.59 6.93 3.56
C LEU A 89 0.18 7.02 2.93
N ALA A 90 -0.66 7.95 3.40
CA ALA A 90 -1.99 8.13 2.84
C ALA A 90 -1.95 8.53 1.36
N ALA A 91 -1.05 9.45 0.98
CA ALA A 91 -0.86 9.86 -0.41
C ALA A 91 -0.36 8.71 -1.30
N HIS A 92 0.52 7.85 -0.77
CA HIS A 92 0.99 6.67 -1.50
C HIS A 92 -0.13 5.65 -1.72
N GLN A 93 -0.98 5.44 -0.71
CA GLN A 93 -2.14 4.54 -0.84
C GLN A 93 -3.19 5.09 -1.81
N GLU A 94 -3.39 6.42 -1.90
CA GLU A 94 -4.25 7.02 -2.92
C GLU A 94 -3.77 6.67 -4.34
N ARG A 95 -2.47 6.84 -4.59
CA ARG A 95 -1.88 6.51 -5.90
C ARG A 95 -2.09 5.05 -6.29
N LEU A 96 -1.89 4.13 -5.34
CA LEU A 96 -2.11 2.70 -5.55
C LEU A 96 -3.59 2.38 -5.79
N ALA A 97 -4.51 3.06 -5.09
CA ALA A 97 -5.94 2.90 -5.28
C ALA A 97 -6.37 3.34 -6.68
N ASP A 98 -5.88 4.50 -7.14
CA ASP A 98 -6.14 5.04 -8.47
C ASP A 98 -5.56 4.16 -9.58
N GLU A 99 -4.34 3.67 -9.39
CA GLU A 99 -3.69 2.76 -10.34
C GLU A 99 -4.44 1.44 -10.48
N ALA A 100 -4.77 0.79 -9.35
CA ALA A 100 -5.54 -0.45 -9.36
C ALA A 100 -6.95 -0.24 -9.95
N ALA A 101 -7.60 0.90 -9.68
CA ALA A 101 -8.88 1.25 -10.30
C ALA A 101 -8.76 1.42 -11.82
N GLY A 102 -7.70 2.09 -12.28
CA GLY A 102 -7.41 2.27 -13.71
C GLY A 102 -7.20 0.95 -14.42
N LEU A 103 -6.43 0.04 -13.82
CA LEU A 103 -6.21 -1.31 -14.34
C LEU A 103 -7.50 -2.14 -14.32
N ALA A 104 -8.31 -2.05 -13.25
CA ALA A 104 -9.60 -2.74 -13.17
C ALA A 104 -10.55 -2.30 -14.28
N ALA A 105 -10.61 -0.99 -14.57
CA ALA A 105 -11.43 -0.43 -15.64
C ALA A 105 -10.96 -0.86 -17.04
N ALA A 106 -9.67 -1.16 -17.20
CA ALA A 106 -9.07 -1.64 -18.44
C ALA A 106 -9.07 -3.18 -18.58
N ALA A 107 -9.60 -3.92 -17.59
CA ALA A 107 -9.52 -5.37 -17.56
C ALA A 107 -10.41 -6.06 -18.63
N ASP A 108 -11.34 -5.34 -19.27
CA ASP A 108 -12.27 -5.82 -20.32
C ASP A 108 -12.78 -7.26 -20.04
N ASP A 109 -12.31 -8.24 -20.83
CA ASP A 109 -12.72 -9.65 -20.77
C ASP A 109 -12.00 -10.49 -19.68
N ASP A 110 -11.24 -9.87 -18.78
CA ASP A 110 -10.52 -10.52 -17.70
C ASP A 110 -11.22 -10.30 -16.34
N GLU A 111 -12.37 -10.97 -16.15
CA GLU A 111 -13.20 -10.81 -14.94
C GLU A 111 -12.44 -11.17 -13.66
N GLU A 112 -11.55 -12.17 -13.71
CA GLU A 112 -10.74 -12.60 -12.56
C GLU A 112 -9.78 -11.49 -12.14
N ALA A 113 -9.00 -10.93 -13.07
CA ALA A 113 -8.11 -9.82 -12.78
C ALA A 113 -8.90 -8.56 -12.40
N GLY A 114 -9.96 -8.23 -13.14
CA GLY A 114 -10.78 -7.04 -12.89
C GLY A 114 -11.39 -7.03 -11.50
N SER A 115 -11.91 -8.17 -11.03
CA SER A 115 -12.43 -8.32 -9.67
C SER A 115 -11.34 -8.14 -8.61
N LEU A 116 -10.19 -8.80 -8.78
CA LEU A 116 -9.06 -8.67 -7.85
C LEU A 116 -8.51 -7.23 -7.79
N LEU A 117 -8.38 -6.56 -8.95
CA LEU A 117 -7.91 -5.18 -9.03
C LEU A 117 -8.90 -4.20 -8.36
N SER A 118 -10.20 -4.44 -8.50
CA SER A 118 -11.24 -3.66 -7.81
C SER A 118 -11.18 -3.84 -6.30
N ASP A 119 -10.98 -5.07 -5.81
CA ASP A 119 -10.78 -5.36 -4.39
C ASP A 119 -9.56 -4.60 -3.83
N ILE A 120 -8.44 -4.65 -4.56
CA ILE A 120 -7.18 -3.97 -4.19
C ILE A 120 -7.36 -2.47 -4.16
N SER A 121 -8.02 -1.89 -5.16
CA SER A 121 -8.30 -0.45 -5.20
C SER A 121 -9.11 0.00 -3.99
N GLN A 122 -10.17 -0.74 -3.66
CA GLN A 122 -11.01 -0.45 -2.50
C GLN A 122 -10.26 -0.62 -1.18
N GLU A 123 -9.38 -1.62 -1.08
CA GLU A 123 -8.52 -1.80 0.09
C GLU A 123 -7.55 -0.64 0.28
N ALA A 124 -6.83 -0.25 -0.76
CA ALA A 124 -5.89 0.87 -0.73
C ALA A 124 -6.61 2.19 -0.37
N ALA A 125 -7.81 2.42 -0.90
CA ALA A 125 -8.63 3.58 -0.54
C ALA A 125 -9.01 3.58 0.96
N ARG A 126 -9.38 2.42 1.52
CA ARG A 126 -9.65 2.28 2.97
C ARG A 126 -8.40 2.52 3.82
N HIS A 127 -7.24 2.03 3.38
CA HIS A 127 -5.96 2.27 4.06
C HIS A 127 -5.63 3.76 4.07
N ARG A 128 -5.80 4.44 2.94
CA ARG A 128 -5.66 5.90 2.80
C ARG A 128 -6.54 6.67 3.78
N ASP A 129 -7.81 6.27 3.92
CA ASP A 129 -8.74 6.91 4.86
C ASP A 129 -8.31 6.73 6.32
N GLU A 130 -7.88 5.53 6.69
CA GLU A 130 -7.41 5.24 8.05
C GLU A 130 -6.13 6.01 8.38
N LEU A 131 -5.16 6.07 7.46
CA LEU A 131 -3.92 6.83 7.63
C LEU A 131 -4.19 8.33 7.77
N ALA A 132 -5.08 8.89 6.95
CA ALA A 132 -5.49 10.30 7.03
C ALA A 132 -6.18 10.61 8.38
N ARG A 133 -7.00 9.67 8.88
CA ARG A 133 -7.65 9.78 10.20
C ARG A 133 -6.62 9.77 11.34
N LEU A 134 -5.63 8.87 11.28
CA LEU A 134 -4.56 8.81 12.28
C LEU A 134 -3.73 10.10 12.29
N SER A 135 -3.35 10.61 11.11
CA SER A 135 -2.63 11.88 10.97
C SER A 135 -3.41 13.05 11.58
N SER A 136 -4.70 13.17 11.23
CA SER A 136 -5.57 14.26 11.71
C SER A 136 -5.75 14.22 13.22
N THR A 137 -5.94 13.02 13.79
CA THR A 137 -6.08 12.83 15.25
C THR A 137 -4.83 13.30 15.99
N ARG A 138 -3.65 12.95 15.45
CA ARG A 138 -2.36 13.31 16.06
C ARG A 138 -2.08 14.81 16.02
N LYS A 139 -2.37 15.48 14.89
CA LYS A 139 -2.24 16.94 14.76
C LYS A 139 -3.12 17.69 15.75
N ALA A 140 -4.33 17.19 16.01
CA ALA A 140 -5.22 17.76 17.02
C ALA A 140 -4.66 17.61 18.44
N GLN A 141 -4.04 16.47 18.76
CA GLN A 141 -3.42 16.22 20.07
C GLN A 141 -2.19 17.10 20.34
N GLN A 142 -1.46 17.54 19.30
CA GLN A 142 -0.32 18.44 19.44
C GLN A 142 -0.69 19.91 19.60
N SER A 143 -1.93 20.28 19.26
CA SER A 143 -2.44 21.66 19.33
C SER A 143 -3.17 21.96 20.64
N ALA A 144 -3.27 20.97 21.54
CA ALA A 144 -3.95 21.04 22.83
C ALA A 144 -2.94 21.13 23.99
#